data_AF-A0A924DYG2-F1
#
_entry.id   AF-A0A924DYG2-F1
#
_cell.length_a   1.000
_cell.length_b   1.000
_cell.length_c   1.000
_cell.angle_alpha   90.00
_cell.angle_beta   90.00
_cell.angle_gamma   90.00
#
_symmetry.space_group_name_H-M   'P 1'
#
loop_
_entity.id
_entity.type
_entity.pdbx_description
1 polymer ?
#
loop_
_entity_poly.entity_id
_entity_poly.type
_entity_poly.pdbx_seq_one_letter_code
_entity_poly.pdbx_strand_id
1 'polypeptide(L)' 'MAQTATQPHVHGPSCSPGHEGHGHAHGPQTPYVRTDAEKQGRNDPCACLSGKKFKKCCGKAD' A
#
# COMPACT_ATOMS: atom_id res chain seq x y z
N MET A 1 -2.56 36.62 0.28
CA MET A 1 -3.48 35.59 0.79
C MET A 1 -3.24 34.31 -0.03
N ALA A 2 -2.41 33.37 0.44
CA ALA A 2 -2.27 32.04 -0.15
C ALA A 2 -1.44 31.13 0.78
N GLN A 3 -2.08 30.47 1.74
CA GLN A 3 -1.46 29.41 2.56
C GLN A 3 -2.53 28.37 2.88
N THR A 4 -2.67 27.38 2.01
CA THR A 4 -3.46 26.17 2.26
C THR A 4 -2.72 25.36 3.31
N ALA A 5 -3.32 25.23 4.49
CA ALA A 5 -2.70 24.61 5.65
C ALA A 5 -2.29 23.15 5.37
N THR A 6 -0.97 22.93 5.30
CA THR A 6 -0.31 21.64 5.51
C THR A 6 -0.74 21.10 6.88
N GLN A 7 -1.60 20.09 6.94
CA GLN A 7 -1.89 19.43 8.21
C GLN A 7 -0.71 18.49 8.54
N PRO A 8 0.04 18.73 9.63
CA PRO A 8 1.20 17.91 10.00
C PRO A 8 0.73 16.54 10.51
N HIS A 9 1.35 15.47 10.04
CA HIS A 9 1.16 14.12 10.58
C HIS A 9 2.35 13.72 11.44
N VAL A 10 2.10 12.89 12.47
CA VAL A 10 3.11 12.45 13.43
C VAL A 10 3.81 11.19 12.94
N HIS A 11 5.14 11.18 12.96
CA HIS A 11 5.94 9.97 12.71
C HIS A 11 6.38 9.35 14.04
N GLY A 12 6.35 8.01 14.10
CA GLY A 12 6.78 7.26 15.28
C GLY A 12 8.29 7.39 15.55
N PRO A 13 8.76 7.07 16.77
CA PRO A 13 10.12 7.35 17.26
C PRO A 13 11.28 6.59 16.59
N SER A 14 11.07 5.92 15.45
CA SER A 14 12.10 5.15 14.71
C SER A 14 12.21 5.52 13.22
N CYS A 15 11.76 6.70 12.81
CA CYS A 15 11.87 7.17 11.43
C CYS A 15 13.03 8.16 11.30
N SER A 16 14.11 7.78 10.62
CA SER A 16 15.24 8.68 10.35
C SER A 16 14.82 9.80 9.40
N PRO A 17 15.05 11.10 9.74
CA PRO A 17 14.73 12.21 8.86
C PRO A 17 15.80 12.32 7.78
N GLY A 18 15.44 12.05 6.52
CA GLY A 18 16.36 12.10 5.39
C GLY A 18 15.85 11.50 4.08
N HIS A 19 14.63 10.94 4.03
CA HIS A 19 14.06 10.48 2.77
C HIS A 19 13.33 11.62 2.04
N GLU A 20 14.10 12.52 1.45
CA GLU A 20 13.62 13.58 0.55
C GLU A 20 13.13 12.95 -0.76
N GLY A 21 11.82 13.03 -1.06
CA GLY A 21 11.31 12.77 -2.42
C GLY A 21 10.10 11.86 -2.61
N HIS A 22 9.31 11.50 -1.59
CA HIS A 22 8.05 10.78 -1.85
C HIS A 22 6.94 11.75 -2.28
N GLY A 23 6.91 12.08 -3.58
CA GLY A 23 5.81 12.82 -4.20
C GLY A 23 4.53 11.99 -4.25
N HIS A 24 3.65 12.16 -3.28
CA HIS A 24 2.31 11.59 -3.32
C HIS A 24 1.35 12.61 -3.95
N ALA A 25 0.94 12.33 -5.19
CA ALA A 25 -0.07 13.13 -5.88
C ALA A 25 -1.45 12.88 -5.25
N HIS A 26 -1.96 13.87 -4.51
CA HIS A 26 -3.33 13.87 -4.00
C HIS A 26 -4.28 14.39 -5.07
N GLY A 27 -4.49 13.60 -6.14
CA GLY A 27 -5.59 13.84 -7.08
C GLY A 27 -6.95 13.48 -6.46
N PRO A 28 -8.07 13.90 -7.06
CA PRO A 28 -9.38 13.41 -6.65
C PRO A 28 -9.43 11.88 -6.77
N GLN A 29 -9.55 11.20 -5.64
CA GLN A 29 -9.64 9.74 -5.59
C GLN A 29 -11.10 9.35 -5.83
N THR A 30 -11.37 8.56 -6.87
CA THR A 30 -12.67 7.90 -6.99
C THR A 30 -12.82 6.91 -5.84
N PRO A 31 -14.01 6.77 -5.22
CA PRO A 31 -14.23 5.80 -4.17
C PRO A 31 -13.92 4.39 -4.68
N TYR A 32 -12.98 3.71 -4.01
CA TYR A 32 -12.61 2.35 -4.35
C TYR A 32 -13.72 1.39 -3.90
N VAL A 33 -14.41 0.77 -4.87
CA VAL A 33 -15.38 -0.29 -4.63
C VAL A 33 -14.62 -1.58 -4.36
N ARG A 34 -14.71 -2.11 -3.14
CA ARG A 34 -14.22 -3.46 -2.84
C ARG A 34 -15.17 -4.48 -3.48
N THR A 35 -14.67 -5.22 -4.45
CA THR A 35 -15.28 -6.48 -4.85
C THR A 35 -15.20 -7.45 -3.67
N ASP A 36 -16.32 -8.05 -3.29
CA ASP A 36 -16.45 -9.07 -2.24
C ASP A 36 -15.70 -10.38 -2.53
N ALA A 37 -15.10 -10.51 -3.72
CA ALA A 37 -14.20 -11.60 -4.02
C ALA A 37 -13.09 -11.70 -2.96
N GLU A 38 -13.11 -12.80 -2.22
CA GLU A 38 -12.13 -13.19 -1.20
C GLU A 38 -10.73 -13.23 -1.83
N LYS A 39 -9.99 -12.11 -1.77
CA LYS A 39 -8.64 -12.05 -2.31
C LYS A 39 -7.75 -12.91 -1.44
N GLN A 40 -7.14 -13.94 -2.04
CA GLN A 40 -6.21 -14.82 -1.35
C GLN A 40 -5.18 -14.00 -0.56
N GLY A 41 -5.06 -14.27 0.74
CA GLY A 41 -4.15 -13.55 1.61
C GLY A 41 -2.71 -13.68 1.13
N ARG A 42 -1.93 -12.58 1.15
CA ARG A 42 -0.54 -12.54 0.65
C ARG A 42 0.37 -13.65 1.21
N ASN A 43 0.11 -14.10 2.43
CA ASN A 43 0.92 -15.12 3.12
C ASN A 43 0.29 -16.53 3.10
N ASP A 44 -0.93 -16.66 2.60
CA ASP A 44 -1.67 -17.92 2.51
C ASP A 44 -1.01 -18.89 1.52
N PRO A 45 -1.09 -20.22 1.71
CA PRO A 45 -0.64 -21.21 0.73
C PRO A 45 -1.30 -21.02 -0.62
N CYS A 46 -0.52 -20.72 -1.65
CA CYS A 46 -1.05 -20.34 -2.96
C CYS A 46 -1.98 -21.42 -3.55
N ALA A 47 -3.14 -21.00 -4.06
CA ALA A 47 -4.12 -21.88 -4.70
C ALA A 47 -3.57 -22.62 -5.95
N CYS A 48 -2.39 -22.21 -6.46
CA CYS A 48 -1.61 -22.88 -7.51
C CYS A 48 -1.07 -24.28 -7.07
N LEU A 49 -1.26 -24.67 -5.81
CA LEU A 49 -0.75 -25.92 -5.19
C LEU A 49 0.78 -26.11 -5.29
N SER A 50 1.53 -25.06 -5.58
CA SER A 50 2.99 -25.09 -5.62
C SER A 50 3.65 -25.28 -4.24
N GLY A 51 2.89 -25.30 -3.15
CA GLY A 51 3.41 -25.32 -1.77
C GLY A 51 4.05 -24.00 -1.30
N LYS A 52 4.00 -22.95 -2.12
CA LYS A 52 4.57 -21.62 -1.84
C LYS A 52 3.49 -20.67 -1.32
N LYS A 53 3.87 -19.67 -0.52
CA LYS A 53 2.98 -18.57 -0.12
C LYS A 53 2.51 -17.78 -1.36
N PHE A 54 1.28 -17.26 -1.37
CA PHE A 54 0.71 -16.51 -2.50
C PHE A 54 1.66 -15.41 -3.02
N LYS A 55 2.25 -14.60 -2.13
CA LYS A 55 3.23 -13.55 -2.47
C LYS A 55 4.50 -14.04 -3.20
N LYS A 56 4.79 -15.33 -3.16
CA LYS A 56 5.97 -15.99 -3.76
C LYS A 56 5.59 -16.94 -4.91
N CYS A 57 4.30 -17.12 -5.23
CA CYS A 57 3.80 -17.83 -6.42
C CYS A 57 3.04 -16.80 -7.27
N CYS A 58 1.73 -16.95 -7.44
CA CYS A 58 0.88 -16.15 -8.32
C CYS A 58 0.75 -14.67 -7.93
N GLY A 59 0.98 -14.32 -6.66
CA GLY A 59 0.93 -12.94 -6.16
C GLY A 59 2.25 -12.19 -6.28
N LYS A 60 3.27 -12.77 -6.93
CA LYS A 60 4.49 -12.05 -7.27
C LYS A 60 4.17 -11.11 -8.44
N ALA A 61 3.92 -9.84 -8.15
CA ALA A 61 4.12 -8.80 -9.15
C ALA A 61 5.63 -8.75 -9.42
N ASP A 62 6.03 -9.01 -10.64
CA ASP A 62 7.36 -8.58 -11.09
C ASP A 62 7.35 -7.07 -11.27
#